data_AF-A0A928I2A1-F1
#
_entry.id   AF-A0A928I2A1-F1
#
_cell.length_a   1.000
_cell.length_b   1.000
_cell.length_c   1.000
_cell.angle_alpha   90.00
_cell.angle_beta   90.00
_cell.angle_gamma   90.00
#
_symmetry.space_group_name_H-M   'P 1'
#
loop_
_entity.id
_entity.type
_entity.pdbx_description
1 polymer ?
#
loop_
_entity_poly.entity_id
_entity_poly.type
_entity_poly.pdbx_seq_one_letter_code
_entity_poly.pdbx_strand_id
1 'polypeptide(L)'
;MAGIEIGYHEWGQLSDRSVLLSKISQLCDVKTFFYNASDKTIKYVTFYYSAINAVGDIIATVSRKFTGPLEPDKKTIAHFEDVFNNYSSIEEVAIEKVEIEYMDGTAETIAREDLVQTRDHNSVYYKKYGKEEEEREKRNQERKREAEAKRIAEQAKRAKKTKIIYGIIGVIVVAIMIFGVIVPSLG
;
A
#
# COMPACT_ATOMS: atom_id res chain seq x y z
N MET A 1 -12.02 29.00 -6.56
CA MET A 1 -12.03 27.55 -6.34
C MET A 1 -10.83 27.22 -5.45
N ALA A 2 -10.91 26.22 -4.58
CA ALA A 2 -9.78 25.80 -3.74
C ALA A 2 -8.59 25.41 -4.64
N GLY A 3 -7.36 25.80 -4.31
CA GLY A 3 -6.22 25.66 -5.22
C GLY A 3 -5.71 24.23 -5.40
N ILE A 4 -6.07 23.31 -4.50
CA ILE A 4 -5.75 21.88 -4.61
C ILE A 4 -6.97 21.01 -4.32
N GLU A 5 -7.14 19.96 -5.13
CA GLU A 5 -7.98 18.81 -4.80
C GLU A 5 -7.10 17.62 -4.38
N ILE A 6 -7.42 16.99 -3.25
CA ILE A 6 -6.75 15.76 -2.81
C ILE A 6 -7.44 14.60 -3.49
N GLY A 7 -6.66 13.84 -4.27
CA GLY A 7 -7.03 12.56 -4.81
C GLY A 7 -7.28 11.56 -3.67
N TYR A 8 -6.30 10.73 -3.43
CA TYR A 8 -6.30 9.82 -2.30
C TYR A 8 -4.93 9.90 -1.65
N HIS A 9 -4.85 9.52 -0.38
CA HIS A 9 -3.58 9.34 0.29
C HIS A 9 -3.45 7.88 0.70
N GLU A 10 -2.26 7.32 0.49
CA GLU A 10 -1.91 5.97 0.91
C GLU A 10 -0.82 6.08 1.98
N TRP A 11 -0.89 5.24 2.99
CA TRP A 11 0.15 5.06 3.97
C TRP A 11 0.37 3.57 4.20
N GLY A 12 1.61 3.17 4.50
CA GLY A 12 1.95 1.76 4.57
C GLY A 12 3.35 1.50 5.10
N GLN A 13 3.57 0.25 5.53
CA GLN A 13 4.86 -0.23 6.00
C GLN A 13 5.82 -0.42 4.81
N LEU A 14 7.09 -0.07 4.98
CA LEU A 14 8.17 -0.39 4.04
C LEU A 14 8.22 -1.91 3.77
N SER A 15 7.63 -2.34 2.65
CA SER A 15 7.78 -3.71 2.19
C SER A 15 9.01 -3.81 1.30
N ASP A 16 10.03 -4.50 1.83
CA ASP A 16 11.08 -5.19 1.08
C ASP A 16 12.38 -4.42 0.78
N ARG A 17 13.26 -4.33 1.79
CA ARG A 17 14.72 -4.42 1.61
C ARG A 17 15.35 -5.27 2.73
N SER A 18 15.68 -6.52 2.39
CA SER A 18 16.76 -7.35 2.95
C SER A 18 16.83 -7.54 4.49
N VAL A 19 16.23 -8.64 4.99
CA VAL A 19 16.75 -9.68 5.94
C VAL A 19 17.57 -9.27 7.20
N LEU A 20 17.85 -8.01 7.52
CA LEU A 20 18.74 -7.63 8.64
C LEU A 20 18.12 -6.74 9.73
N LEU A 21 16.87 -6.31 9.58
CA LEU A 21 16.32 -5.23 10.40
C LEU A 21 14.91 -5.51 10.93
N SER A 22 14.72 -6.62 11.65
CA SER A 22 13.48 -6.88 12.42
C SER A 22 13.18 -5.82 13.49
N LYS A 23 14.07 -4.85 13.70
CA LYS A 23 13.89 -3.66 14.56
C LYS A 23 13.48 -2.37 13.82
N ILE A 24 13.44 -2.34 12.48
CA ILE A 24 13.11 -1.13 11.68
C ILE A 24 11.66 -1.17 11.13
N SER A 25 10.87 -2.18 11.51
CA SER A 25 9.53 -2.47 10.99
C SER A 25 8.42 -1.49 11.41
N GLN A 26 8.74 -0.33 11.97
CA GLN A 26 7.76 0.64 12.48
C GLN A 26 7.73 1.98 11.74
N LEU A 27 8.45 2.09 10.61
CA LEU A 27 8.44 3.28 9.78
C LEU A 27 7.22 3.27 8.85
N CYS A 28 6.57 4.42 8.75
CA CYS A 28 5.39 4.65 7.94
C CYS A 28 5.69 5.66 6.83
N ASP A 29 5.58 5.24 5.57
CA ASP A 29 5.66 6.13 4.41
C ASP A 29 4.28 6.72 4.12
N VAL A 30 4.24 7.96 3.62
CA VAL A 30 3.01 8.63 3.19
C VAL A 30 3.12 9.05 1.73
N LYS A 31 2.13 8.64 0.94
CA LYS A 31 1.94 9.05 -0.45
C LYS A 31 0.66 9.87 -0.55
N THR A 32 0.77 11.10 -1.02
CA THR A 32 -0.37 12.00 -1.20
C THR A 32 -0.52 12.34 -2.67
N PHE A 33 -1.63 11.92 -3.27
CA PHE A 33 -1.99 12.21 -4.65
C PHE A 33 -2.83 13.48 -4.67
N PHE A 34 -2.44 14.47 -5.47
CA PHE A 34 -3.15 15.74 -5.51
C PHE A 34 -3.10 16.39 -6.89
N TYR A 35 -4.04 17.30 -7.11
CA TYR A 35 -4.25 18.00 -8.36
C TYR A 35 -4.26 19.50 -8.13
N ASN A 36 -3.57 20.24 -9.00
CA ASN A 36 -3.64 21.69 -9.02
C ASN A 36 -4.94 22.12 -9.72
N ALA A 37 -5.92 22.55 -8.93
CA ALA A 37 -7.21 23.07 -9.40
C ALA A 37 -7.22 24.59 -9.55
N SER A 38 -6.11 25.27 -9.19
CA SER A 38 -5.94 26.70 -9.43
C SER A 38 -5.51 26.98 -10.87
N ASP A 39 -5.65 28.25 -11.27
CA ASP A 39 -5.09 28.81 -12.51
C ASP A 39 -3.63 29.24 -12.37
N LYS A 40 -2.98 28.96 -11.22
CA LYS A 40 -1.61 29.37 -10.91
C LYS A 40 -0.66 28.19 -10.83
N THR A 41 0.60 28.41 -11.20
CA THR A 41 1.65 27.40 -10.97
C THR A 41 2.03 27.36 -9.50
N ILE A 42 1.91 26.18 -8.89
CA ILE A 42 2.29 25.93 -7.50
C ILE A 42 3.80 25.75 -7.39
N LYS A 43 4.41 26.44 -6.43
CA LYS A 43 5.83 26.34 -6.08
C LYS A 43 6.05 25.35 -4.94
N TYR A 44 5.30 25.46 -3.86
CA TYR A 44 5.37 24.54 -2.72
C TYR A 44 3.98 24.13 -2.24
N VAL A 45 3.89 22.90 -1.73
CA VAL A 45 2.73 22.43 -0.96
C VAL A 45 3.23 21.83 0.33
N THR A 46 2.78 22.36 1.47
CA THR A 46 3.09 21.82 2.79
C THR A 46 1.85 21.13 3.35
N PHE A 47 1.96 19.82 3.52
CA PHE A 47 0.92 18.99 4.11
C PHE A 47 1.18 18.82 5.60
N TYR A 48 0.14 18.93 6.40
CA TYR A 48 0.18 18.70 7.84
C TYR A 48 -0.62 17.44 8.16
N TYR A 49 0.08 16.39 8.58
CA TYR A 49 -0.49 15.09 8.86
C TYR A 49 -0.64 14.86 10.37
N SER A 50 -1.71 14.15 10.74
CA SER A 50 -1.89 13.54 12.06
C SER A 50 -1.97 12.02 11.92
N ALA A 51 -1.25 11.29 12.77
CA ALA A 51 -1.44 9.87 12.97
C ALA A 51 -2.42 9.65 14.12
N ILE A 52 -3.42 8.80 13.90
CA ILE A 52 -4.54 8.54 14.80
C ILE A 52 -4.54 7.04 15.14
N ASN A 53 -4.76 6.70 16.41
CA ASN A 53 -4.82 5.31 16.87
C ASN A 53 -6.24 4.72 16.75
N ALA A 54 -6.38 3.43 17.08
CA ALA A 54 -7.67 2.71 16.99
C ALA A 54 -8.78 3.25 17.92
N VAL A 55 -8.45 4.06 18.94
CA VAL A 55 -9.44 4.70 19.82
C VAL A 55 -9.72 6.16 19.43
N GLY A 56 -9.11 6.65 18.36
CA GLY A 56 -9.34 7.99 17.82
C GLY A 56 -8.42 9.08 18.37
N ASP A 57 -7.42 8.75 19.19
CA ASP A 57 -6.47 9.74 19.70
C ASP A 57 -5.40 10.07 18.66
N ILE A 58 -5.04 11.35 18.58
CA ILE A 58 -3.85 11.79 17.82
C ILE A 58 -2.60 11.36 18.59
N ILE A 59 -1.80 10.50 17.98
CA ILE A 59 -0.56 9.97 18.58
C ILE A 59 0.71 10.63 18.02
N ALA A 60 0.63 11.29 16.87
CA ALA A 60 1.71 12.08 16.30
C ALA A 60 1.21 13.10 15.27
N THR A 61 1.95 14.18 15.09
CA THR A 61 1.69 15.18 14.03
C THR A 61 2.99 15.56 13.34
N VAL A 62 2.95 15.78 12.02
CA VAL A 62 4.14 16.10 11.24
C VAL A 62 3.79 16.89 9.98
N SER A 63 4.69 17.76 9.54
CA SER A 63 4.56 18.42 8.23
C SER A 63 5.58 17.91 7.22
N ARG A 64 5.19 17.88 5.94
CA ARG A 64 6.05 17.54 4.81
C ARG A 64 5.77 18.44 3.62
N LYS A 65 6.83 18.79 2.89
CA LYS A 65 6.78 19.77 1.81
C LYS A 65 7.07 19.10 0.46
N PHE A 66 6.14 19.26 -0.47
CA PHE A 66 6.35 19.04 -1.89
C PHE A 66 6.93 20.30 -2.53
N THR A 67 7.88 20.11 -3.45
CA THR A 67 8.50 21.19 -4.23
C THR A 67 8.16 21.02 -5.71
N GLY A 68 7.55 22.06 -6.28
CA GLY A 68 7.15 22.15 -7.68
C GLY A 68 8.30 22.54 -8.63
N PRO A 69 7.97 23.01 -9.85
CA PRO A 69 6.68 23.57 -10.25
C PRO A 69 5.60 22.52 -10.53
N LEU A 70 4.36 22.81 -10.11
CA LEU A 70 3.16 22.07 -10.55
C LEU A 70 2.24 23.04 -11.31
N GLU A 71 2.19 22.89 -12.63
CA GLU A 71 1.37 23.72 -13.51
C GLU A 71 -0.15 23.54 -13.25
N PRO A 72 -0.97 24.52 -13.66
CA PRO A 72 -2.43 24.39 -13.64
C PRO A 72 -2.90 23.10 -14.33
N ASP A 73 -3.95 22.51 -13.78
CA ASP A 73 -4.59 21.30 -14.29
C ASP A 73 -3.70 20.04 -14.37
N LYS A 74 -2.61 20.01 -13.58
CA LYS A 74 -1.74 18.83 -13.46
C LYS A 74 -1.95 18.11 -12.13
N LYS A 75 -1.82 16.78 -12.19
CA LYS A 75 -1.77 15.90 -11.02
C LYS A 75 -0.34 15.46 -10.73
N THR A 76 -0.03 15.23 -9.48
CA THR A 76 1.25 14.67 -9.05
C THR A 76 1.10 13.85 -7.77
N ILE A 77 2.21 13.29 -7.30
CA ILE A 77 2.30 12.49 -6.09
C ILE A 77 3.43 13.06 -5.25
N ALA A 78 3.13 13.40 -3.99
CA ALA A 78 4.14 13.62 -2.99
C ALA A 78 4.41 12.31 -2.25
N HIS A 79 5.64 11.80 -2.31
CA HIS A 79 6.06 10.62 -1.57
C HIS A 79 7.05 11.03 -0.50
N PHE A 80 6.69 10.76 0.76
CA PHE A 80 7.52 11.04 1.91
C PHE A 80 7.82 9.73 2.64
N GLU A 81 9.11 9.43 2.77
CA GLU A 81 9.60 8.26 3.50
C GLU A 81 9.73 8.59 4.99
N ASP A 82 9.58 7.57 5.84
CA ASP A 82 9.82 7.65 7.29
C ASP A 82 9.09 8.82 7.98
N VAL A 83 7.79 8.97 7.67
CA VAL A 83 6.97 10.09 8.13
C VAL A 83 6.61 9.93 9.60
N PHE A 84 6.21 8.72 10.00
CA PHE A 84 5.92 8.38 11.39
C PHE A 84 6.75 7.19 11.84
N ASN A 85 7.17 7.26 13.10
CA ASN A 85 7.67 6.12 13.86
C ASN A 85 6.48 5.52 14.62
N ASN A 86 6.41 4.19 14.75
CA ASN A 86 5.34 3.43 15.40
C ASN A 86 4.13 3.10 14.52
N TYR A 87 4.37 2.63 13.28
CA TYR A 87 3.33 2.16 12.35
C TYR A 87 2.28 1.25 12.99
N SER A 88 2.67 0.35 13.91
CA SER A 88 1.77 -0.62 14.54
C SER A 88 0.68 -0.04 15.44
N SER A 89 0.80 1.23 15.83
CA SER A 89 -0.22 1.95 16.62
C SER A 89 -1.07 2.92 15.79
N ILE A 90 -0.77 3.05 14.50
CA ILE A 90 -1.47 3.95 13.58
C ILE A 90 -2.62 3.17 12.94
N GLU A 91 -3.84 3.68 13.11
CA GLU A 91 -5.05 3.18 12.43
C GLU A 91 -5.45 4.10 11.28
N GLU A 92 -5.17 5.41 11.38
CA GLU A 92 -5.46 6.40 10.34
C GLU A 92 -4.35 7.44 10.28
N VAL A 93 -4.04 7.91 9.07
CA VAL A 93 -3.26 9.13 8.84
C VAL A 93 -4.17 10.15 8.17
N ALA A 94 -4.40 11.29 8.79
CA ALA A 94 -5.26 12.35 8.27
C ALA A 94 -4.45 13.59 7.87
N ILE A 95 -4.92 14.34 6.88
CA ILE A 95 -4.40 15.67 6.54
C ILE A 95 -5.25 16.71 7.27
N GLU A 96 -4.63 17.48 8.17
CA GLU A 96 -5.32 18.52 8.96
C GLU A 96 -5.39 19.86 8.24
N LYS A 97 -4.38 20.17 7.42
CA LYS A 97 -4.37 21.34 6.56
C LYS A 97 -3.32 21.21 5.48
N VAL A 98 -3.48 22.03 4.46
CA VAL A 98 -2.52 22.20 3.37
C VAL A 98 -2.20 23.68 3.21
N GLU A 99 -0.92 24.01 3.14
CA GLU A 99 -0.46 25.36 2.84
C GLU A 99 0.21 25.36 1.47
N ILE A 100 -0.16 26.30 0.61
CA ILE A 100 0.26 26.37 -0.79
C ILE A 100 0.96 27.71 -0.99
N GLU A 101 2.15 27.66 -1.60
CA GLU A 101 2.86 28.85 -2.10
C GLU A 101 2.91 28.77 -3.63
N TYR A 102 2.46 29.83 -4.29
CA TYR A 102 2.45 29.94 -5.75
C TYR A 102 3.72 30.61 -6.27
N MET A 103 4.03 30.40 -7.55
CA MET A 103 5.20 31.00 -8.21
C MET A 103 5.14 32.54 -8.28
N ASP A 104 3.94 33.13 -8.19
CA ASP A 104 3.72 34.58 -8.15
C ASP A 104 3.94 35.18 -6.74
N GLY A 105 4.31 34.36 -5.75
CA GLY A 105 4.54 34.78 -4.37
C GLY A 105 3.28 34.85 -3.51
N THR A 106 2.09 34.58 -4.07
CA THR A 106 0.86 34.46 -3.28
C THR A 106 0.82 33.11 -2.55
N ALA A 107 0.03 33.03 -1.48
CA ALA A 107 -0.13 31.81 -0.70
C ALA A 107 -1.57 31.64 -0.22
N GLU A 108 -1.95 30.39 0.01
CA GLU A 108 -3.26 30.03 0.57
C GLU A 108 -3.12 28.86 1.57
N THR A 109 -4.09 28.77 2.47
CA THR A 109 -4.22 27.68 3.43
C THR A 109 -5.59 27.05 3.29
N ILE A 110 -5.63 25.74 3.11
CA ILE A 110 -6.85 24.94 3.04
C ILE A 110 -6.95 24.14 4.33
N ALA A 111 -8.01 24.36 5.11
CA ALA A 111 -8.28 23.61 6.33
C ALA A 111 -8.88 22.24 6.01
N ARG A 112 -8.80 21.29 6.96
CA ARG A 112 -9.30 19.91 6.80
C ARG A 112 -10.73 19.86 6.28
N GLU A 113 -11.58 20.73 6.78
CA GLU A 113 -13.01 20.77 6.47
C GLU A 113 -13.28 21.13 5.01
N ASP A 114 -12.35 21.87 4.39
CA ASP A 114 -12.42 22.32 3.01
C ASP A 114 -11.64 21.40 2.04
N LEU A 115 -10.94 20.38 2.56
CA LEU A 115 -10.24 19.41 1.72
C LEU A 115 -11.24 18.47 1.04
N VAL A 116 -11.37 18.61 -0.26
CA VAL A 116 -12.10 17.65 -1.10
C VAL A 116 -11.31 16.35 -1.17
N GLN A 117 -11.82 15.29 -0.55
CA GLN A 117 -11.27 13.94 -0.68
C GLN A 117 -11.94 13.20 -1.85
N THR A 118 -11.15 12.55 -2.70
CA THR A 118 -11.59 12.10 -4.02
C THR A 118 -12.46 10.85 -4.07
N ARG A 119 -12.96 10.38 -2.92
CA ARG A 119 -14.10 9.45 -2.88
C ARG A 119 -15.43 10.16 -3.20
N ASP A 120 -15.43 11.48 -3.32
CA ASP A 120 -16.53 12.24 -3.87
C ASP A 120 -16.56 12.15 -5.42
N HIS A 121 -17.61 11.52 -5.94
CA HIS A 121 -17.87 11.35 -7.37
C HIS A 121 -18.12 12.69 -8.09
N ASN A 122 -18.29 13.79 -7.35
CA ASN A 122 -18.45 15.13 -7.90
C ASN A 122 -17.15 15.92 -8.06
N SER A 123 -16.00 15.46 -7.53
CA SER A 123 -14.71 16.14 -7.66
C SER A 123 -14.25 16.27 -9.12
N VAL A 124 -13.55 17.37 -9.45
CA VAL A 124 -13.01 17.59 -10.81
C VAL A 124 -12.03 16.47 -11.17
N TYR A 125 -11.23 16.03 -10.19
CA TYR A 125 -10.36 14.86 -10.32
C TYR A 125 -11.13 13.60 -10.71
N TYR A 126 -12.19 13.21 -9.99
CA TYR A 126 -12.92 11.97 -10.29
C TYR A 126 -13.65 12.06 -11.63
N LYS A 127 -14.20 13.23 -11.99
CA LYS A 127 -14.81 13.43 -13.31
C LYS A 127 -13.81 13.29 -14.47
N LYS A 128 -12.55 13.69 -14.26
CA LYS A 128 -11.51 13.68 -15.29
C LYS A 128 -10.71 12.37 -15.35
N TYR A 129 -10.45 11.75 -14.21
CA TYR A 129 -9.57 10.58 -14.09
C TYR A 129 -10.21 9.35 -13.42
N GLY A 130 -11.41 9.47 -12.85
CA GLY A 130 -12.04 8.40 -12.07
C GLY A 130 -12.26 7.11 -12.87
N LYS A 131 -12.63 7.22 -14.15
CA LYS A 131 -12.80 6.04 -15.02
C LYS A 131 -11.48 5.26 -15.25
N GLU A 132 -10.37 5.98 -15.44
CA GLU A 132 -9.06 5.34 -15.66
C GLU A 132 -8.54 4.66 -14.38
N GLU A 133 -8.78 5.27 -13.22
CA GLU A 133 -8.47 4.69 -11.91
C GLU A 133 -9.29 3.44 -11.63
N GLU A 134 -10.61 3.47 -11.83
CA GLU A 134 -11.46 2.28 -11.64
C GLU A 134 -11.01 1.10 -12.51
N GLU A 135 -10.65 1.36 -13.76
CA GLU A 135 -10.12 0.32 -14.64
C GLU A 135 -8.76 -0.19 -14.17
N ARG A 136 -7.89 0.70 -13.69
CA ARG A 136 -6.58 0.32 -13.13
C ARG A 136 -6.74 -0.53 -11.87
N GLU A 137 -7.66 -0.18 -10.98
CA GLU A 137 -8.00 -0.94 -9.78
C GLU A 137 -8.57 -2.31 -10.12
N LYS A 138 -9.50 -2.40 -11.08
CA LYS A 138 -10.02 -3.68 -11.57
C LYS A 138 -8.89 -4.57 -12.10
N ARG A 139 -8.00 -4.03 -12.94
CA ARG A 139 -6.81 -4.76 -13.43
C ARG A 139 -5.87 -5.19 -12.30
N ASN A 140 -5.69 -4.36 -11.27
CA ASN A 140 -4.86 -4.70 -10.11
C ASN A 140 -5.48 -5.83 -9.28
N GLN A 141 -6.78 -5.80 -9.04
CA GLN A 141 -7.50 -6.85 -8.32
C GLN A 141 -7.47 -8.16 -9.09
N GLU A 142 -7.67 -8.11 -10.40
CA GLU A 142 -7.58 -9.29 -11.26
C GLU A 142 -6.18 -9.92 -11.21
N ARG A 143 -5.12 -9.11 -11.36
CA ARG A 143 -3.74 -9.61 -11.21
C ARG A 143 -3.46 -10.23 -9.84
N LYS A 144 -4.01 -9.66 -8.76
CA LYS A 144 -3.90 -10.25 -7.40
C LYS A 144 -4.61 -11.60 -7.32
N ARG A 145 -5.83 -11.70 -7.84
CA ARG A 145 -6.60 -12.95 -7.89
C ARG A 145 -5.89 -14.03 -8.71
N GLU A 146 -5.32 -13.66 -9.86
CA GLU A 146 -4.54 -14.59 -10.69
C GLU A 146 -3.28 -15.07 -9.98
N ALA A 147 -2.55 -14.17 -9.32
CA ALA A 147 -1.35 -14.52 -8.56
C ALA A 147 -1.69 -15.47 -7.40
N GLU A 148 -2.78 -15.21 -6.67
CA GLU A 148 -3.26 -16.07 -5.61
C GLU A 148 -3.71 -17.44 -6.13
N ALA A 149 -4.49 -17.48 -7.21
CA ALA A 149 -4.91 -18.71 -7.87
C ALA A 149 -3.70 -19.55 -8.33
N LYS A 150 -2.67 -18.91 -8.89
CA LYS A 150 -1.41 -19.58 -9.25
C LYS A 150 -0.70 -20.16 -8.03
N ARG A 151 -0.62 -19.43 -6.91
CA ARG A 151 -0.03 -19.94 -5.66
C ARG A 151 -0.80 -21.14 -5.11
N ILE A 152 -2.13 -21.07 -5.08
CA ILE A 152 -2.98 -22.18 -4.62
C ILE A 152 -2.80 -23.40 -5.53
N ALA A 153 -2.80 -23.21 -6.85
CA ALA A 153 -2.59 -24.29 -7.81
C ALA A 153 -1.21 -24.93 -7.67
N GLU A 154 -0.16 -24.13 -7.43
CA GLU A 154 1.19 -24.65 -7.20
C GLU A 154 1.28 -25.42 -5.87
N GLN A 155 0.67 -24.92 -4.81
CA GLN A 155 0.57 -25.63 -3.53
C GLN A 155 -0.17 -26.96 -3.68
N ALA A 156 -1.28 -26.98 -4.42
CA ALA A 156 -2.04 -28.21 -4.70
C ALA A 156 -1.21 -29.23 -5.51
N LYS A 157 -0.45 -28.78 -6.53
CA LYS A 157 0.48 -29.63 -7.27
C LYS A 157 1.57 -30.21 -6.37
N ARG A 158 2.16 -29.40 -5.49
CA ARG A 158 3.16 -29.85 -4.51
C ARG A 158 2.55 -30.88 -3.55
N ALA A 159 1.37 -30.61 -2.98
CA ALA A 159 0.68 -31.54 -2.09
C ALA A 159 0.36 -32.88 -2.78
N LYS A 160 -0.08 -32.86 -4.04
CA LYS A 160 -0.33 -34.09 -4.82
C LYS A 160 0.95 -34.88 -5.05
N LYS A 161 2.05 -34.22 -5.42
CA LYS A 161 3.37 -34.85 -5.59
C LYS A 161 3.85 -35.49 -4.28
N THR A 162 3.71 -34.79 -3.16
CA THR A 162 4.07 -35.28 -1.83
C THR A 162 3.26 -36.52 -1.44
N LYS A 163 1.94 -36.52 -1.67
CA LYS A 163 1.08 -37.69 -1.43
C LYS A 163 1.52 -38.92 -2.23
N ILE A 164 1.90 -38.74 -3.50
CA ILE A 164 2.39 -39.84 -4.35
C ILE A 164 3.70 -40.41 -3.79
N ILE A 165 4.65 -39.56 -3.40
CA ILE A 165 5.94 -39.99 -2.83
C ILE A 165 5.73 -40.82 -1.55
N TYR A 166 4.91 -40.34 -0.61
CA TYR A 166 4.62 -41.08 0.62
C TYR A 166 3.87 -42.40 0.34
N GLY A 167 2.99 -42.44 -0.66
CA GLY A 167 2.34 -43.68 -1.09
C GLY A 167 3.35 -44.73 -1.56
N ILE A 168 4.33 -44.34 -2.40
CA ILE A 168 5.37 -45.25 -2.88
C ILE A 168 6.26 -45.75 -1.73
N ILE A 169 6.70 -44.84 -0.85
CA ILE A 169 7.51 -45.21 0.33
C ILE A 169 6.74 -46.20 1.21
N GLY A 170 5.45 -45.96 1.45
CA GLY A 170 4.61 -46.87 2.24
C GLY A 170 4.55 -48.28 1.66
N VAL A 171 4.38 -48.41 0.34
CA VAL A 171 4.38 -49.72 -0.35
C VAL A 171 5.73 -50.43 -0.21
N ILE A 172 6.84 -49.71 -0.36
CA ILE A 172 8.20 -50.27 -0.20
C ILE A 172 8.41 -50.77 1.24
N VAL A 173 8.01 -49.99 2.24
CA VAL A 173 8.14 -50.37 3.66
C VAL A 173 7.33 -51.62 3.99
N VAL A 174 6.10 -51.73 3.49
CA VAL A 174 5.27 -52.93 3.64
C VAL A 174 5.91 -54.14 2.95
N ALA A 175 6.45 -53.97 1.74
CA ALA A 175 7.14 -55.04 1.04
C ALA A 175 8.38 -55.53 1.81
N ILE A 176 9.21 -54.62 2.32
CA ILE A 176 10.38 -54.97 3.15
C ILE A 176 9.97 -55.73 4.41
N MET A 177 8.89 -55.32 5.08
CA MET A 177 8.39 -56.05 6.25
C MET A 177 7.90 -57.46 5.91
N ILE A 178 7.19 -57.63 4.79
CA ILE A 178 6.70 -58.95 4.35
C ILE A 178 7.87 -59.87 3.96
N PHE A 179 8.84 -59.36 3.19
CA PHE A 179 9.97 -60.16 2.72
C PHE A 179 11.06 -60.35 3.78
N GLY A 180 11.27 -59.39 4.69
CA GLY A 180 12.22 -59.48 5.80
C GLY A 180 11.84 -60.49 6.88
N VAL A 181 10.55 -60.85 6.98
CA VAL A 181 10.05 -61.93 7.86
C VAL A 181 10.29 -63.32 7.24
N ILE A 182 10.65 -63.42 5.94
CA ILE A 182 10.88 -64.68 5.21
C ILE A 182 12.38 -65.05 5.12
N VAL A 183 13.24 -64.45 5.93
CA VAL A 183 14.57 -65.02 6.21
C VAL A 183 14.56 -65.65 7.60
N PRO A 184 13.99 -66.85 7.78
CA PRO A 184 14.29 -67.63 8.96
C PRO A 184 15.78 -68.01 8.90
N SER A 185 16.43 -67.83 10.04
CA SER A 185 17.78 -68.29 10.35
C SER A 185 18.08 -69.66 9.75
N LEU A 186 18.86 -69.69 8.67
CA LEU A 186 19.67 -70.86 8.34
C LEU A 186 20.96 -70.73 9.17
N GLY A 187 20.93 -71.43 10.32
CA GLY A 187 22.16 -71.93 10.94
C GLY A 187 22.77 -73.07 10.13
#